data_AF-A0A661WQL6-F1
#
_entry.id   AF-A0A661WQL6-F1
#
_cell.length_a   1.000
_cell.length_b   1.000
_cell.length_c   1.000
_cell.angle_alpha   90.00
_cell.angle_beta   90.00
_cell.angle_gamma   90.00
#
_symmetry.space_group_name_H-M   'P 1'
#
loop_
_entity.id
_entity.type
_entity.pdbx_description
1 polymer ?
#
loop_
_entity_poly.entity_id
_entity_poly.type
_entity_poly.pdbx_seq_one_letter_code
_entity_poly.pdbx_strand_id
1 'polypeptide(L)'
;MEAVDSSPQEPNTQPKPASKTFPGILLRLILVFAAGCLVGAVIYFAASGWVPYLDQRVFQPIDKNQALVKELQATQNALESQLSSLQATIDEAHSGAGSEITAALVQLSEDVIHLQSEVENNTHYAGTLAPAMIATVSAGQESNTRNLSALATAQMRDSGNRQEIELLQTLEILTWAHQYILHDNYGLAENELGTARDKLSEMITRVPPKQRVVVLEMLNLVDQCIADLPSRPAVAAEKLQLAWYMGTADFPSEPLYNQEGSVTPTLYITPTPTPVPTSD
;
A
#
# COMPACT_ATOMS: atom_id res chain seq x y z
N MET A 1 2.04 103.67 43.34
CA MET A 1 0.64 104.12 43.35
C MET A 1 -0.10 103.17 44.23
N GLU A 2 -0.68 103.48 45.37
CA GLU A 2 -0.89 104.69 46.18
C GLU A 2 -1.24 104.08 47.56
N ALA A 3 -0.53 104.44 48.62
CA ALA A 3 -0.94 105.47 49.57
C ALA A 3 -2.23 105.11 50.33
N VAL A 4 -2.12 104.89 51.66
CA VAL A 4 -2.65 105.81 52.70
C VAL A 4 -4.08 105.43 53.09
N ASP A 5 -4.58 105.49 54.31
CA ASP A 5 -4.14 105.66 55.70
C ASP A 5 -5.47 105.74 56.50
N SER A 6 -5.37 105.70 57.83
CA SER A 6 -6.27 106.40 58.77
C SER A 6 -7.53 105.67 59.28
N SER A 7 -7.38 105.12 60.50
CA SER A 7 -8.28 105.32 61.68
C SER A 7 -8.77 106.79 61.78
N PRO A 8 -9.87 107.17 62.51
CA PRO A 8 -10.10 106.86 63.93
C PRO A 8 -11.56 106.89 64.51
N GLN A 9 -11.66 106.46 65.78
CA GLN A 9 -12.57 106.78 66.92
C GLN A 9 -13.93 107.53 66.76
N GLU A 10 -14.97 106.89 67.33
CA GLU A 10 -16.04 107.35 68.27
C GLU A 10 -16.83 108.67 68.04
N PRO A 11 -18.17 108.69 68.28
CA PRO A 11 -18.67 108.89 69.65
C PRO A 11 -20.01 108.23 70.06
N ASN A 12 -20.06 107.97 71.36
CA ASN A 12 -21.19 107.77 72.27
C ASN A 12 -22.40 108.70 72.03
N THR A 13 -23.61 108.15 71.88
CA THR A 13 -24.85 108.77 72.36
C THR A 13 -25.98 107.73 72.53
N GLN A 14 -26.45 107.51 73.76
CA GLN A 14 -27.74 106.85 74.03
C GLN A 14 -28.92 107.70 73.53
N PRO A 15 -30.06 107.08 73.16
CA PRO A 15 -31.25 107.31 73.99
C PRO A 15 -32.26 106.14 74.08
N LYS A 16 -32.81 105.99 75.30
CA LYS A 16 -34.19 105.60 75.73
C LYS A 16 -34.90 104.35 75.15
N PRO A 17 -35.53 103.53 76.02
CA PRO A 17 -36.37 102.40 75.63
C PRO A 17 -37.78 102.84 75.22
N ALA A 18 -38.30 102.29 74.12
CA ALA A 18 -39.70 102.40 73.72
C ALA A 18 -40.34 100.99 73.62
N SER A 19 -41.52 100.91 74.20
CA SER A 19 -42.32 99.72 74.53
C SER A 19 -42.70 98.84 73.34
N LYS A 20 -42.70 97.53 73.60
CA LYS A 20 -43.12 96.42 72.75
C LYS A 20 -44.56 96.60 72.22
N THR A 21 -44.74 96.57 70.91
CA THR A 21 -46.03 96.29 70.25
C THR A 21 -46.11 94.79 69.94
N PHE A 22 -47.05 94.10 70.60
CA PHE A 22 -47.31 92.65 70.55
C PHE A 22 -47.58 92.02 69.15
N PRO A 23 -48.07 92.71 68.09
CA PRO A 23 -48.29 92.05 66.79
C PRO A 23 -47.01 91.67 66.04
N GLY A 24 -45.86 92.26 66.39
CA GLY A 24 -44.57 91.93 65.74
C GLY A 24 -44.04 90.53 66.09
N ILE A 25 -44.40 89.98 67.24
CA ILE A 25 -43.93 88.66 67.70
C ILE A 25 -44.72 87.55 66.99
N LEU A 26 -46.03 87.72 66.81
CA LEU A 26 -46.88 86.75 66.12
C LEU A 26 -46.49 86.63 64.64
N LEU A 27 -46.23 87.76 63.96
CA LEU A 27 -45.75 87.78 62.58
C LEU A 27 -44.39 87.07 62.43
N ARG A 28 -43.47 87.31 63.37
CA ARG A 28 -42.16 86.62 63.38
C ARG A 28 -42.29 85.12 63.57
N LEU A 29 -43.23 84.65 64.39
CA LEU A 29 -43.45 83.22 64.63
C LEU A 29 -44.03 82.52 63.39
N ILE A 30 -44.98 83.13 62.70
CA ILE A 30 -45.52 82.61 61.43
C ILE A 30 -44.43 82.57 60.35
N LEU A 31 -43.60 83.62 60.26
CA LEU A 31 -42.52 83.67 59.27
C LEU A 31 -41.46 82.59 59.53
N VAL A 32 -41.10 82.35 60.80
CA VAL A 32 -40.20 81.25 61.18
C VAL A 32 -40.80 79.89 60.84
N PHE A 33 -42.11 79.69 61.06
CA PHE A 33 -42.78 78.45 60.72
C PHE A 33 -42.85 78.22 59.21
N ALA A 34 -43.16 79.27 58.43
CA ALA A 34 -43.17 79.22 56.98
C ALA A 34 -41.77 78.95 56.41
N ALA A 35 -40.73 79.58 56.97
CA ALA A 35 -39.34 79.31 56.60
C ALA A 35 -38.95 77.85 56.93
N GLY A 36 -39.35 77.34 58.10
CA GLY A 36 -39.16 75.94 58.48
C GLY A 36 -39.83 74.97 57.52
N CYS A 37 -41.08 75.23 57.12
CA CYS A 37 -41.79 74.43 56.13
C CYS A 37 -41.13 74.48 54.75
N LEU A 38 -40.66 75.65 54.30
CA LEU A 38 -39.93 75.78 53.03
C LEU A 38 -38.62 74.99 53.04
N VAL A 39 -37.83 75.10 54.10
CA VAL A 39 -36.58 74.34 54.25
C VAL A 39 -36.88 72.83 54.28
N GLY A 40 -37.91 72.41 55.03
CA GLY A 40 -38.34 71.01 55.06
C GLY A 40 -38.78 70.49 53.69
N ALA A 41 -39.53 71.29 52.93
CA ALA A 41 -39.97 70.93 51.57
C ALA A 41 -38.80 70.81 50.59
N VAL A 42 -37.81 71.70 50.66
CA VAL A 42 -36.59 71.64 49.83
C VAL A 42 -35.77 70.40 50.15
N ILE A 43 -35.57 70.08 51.44
CA ILE A 43 -34.85 68.86 51.86
C ILE A 43 -35.60 67.60 51.41
N TYR A 44 -36.93 67.58 51.55
CA TYR A 44 -37.76 66.45 51.13
C TYR A 44 -37.70 66.24 49.61
N PHE A 45 -37.81 67.30 48.81
CA PHE A 45 -37.67 67.20 47.35
C PHE A 45 -36.26 66.82 46.92
N ALA A 46 -35.22 67.30 47.59
CA ALA A 46 -33.84 66.92 47.32
C ALA A 46 -33.60 65.43 47.65
N ALA A 47 -34.05 64.96 48.81
CA ALA A 47 -33.89 63.56 49.21
C ALA A 47 -34.75 62.61 48.37
N SER A 48 -36.00 62.97 48.08
CA SER A 48 -36.95 62.08 47.38
C SER A 48 -36.81 62.11 45.87
N GLY A 49 -36.39 63.23 45.27
CA GLY A 49 -36.31 63.40 43.81
C GLY A 49 -34.91 63.20 43.25
N TRP A 50 -33.88 63.71 43.93
CA TRP A 50 -32.52 63.74 43.38
C TRP A 50 -31.79 62.40 43.54
N VAL A 51 -32.02 61.69 44.66
CA VAL A 51 -31.39 60.39 44.94
C VAL A 51 -31.75 59.32 43.89
N PRO A 52 -33.04 59.05 43.56
CA PRO A 52 -33.36 58.05 42.54
C PRO A 52 -32.89 58.46 41.14
N TYR A 53 -32.81 59.77 40.86
CA TYR A 53 -32.32 60.29 39.59
C TYR A 53 -30.81 60.05 39.41
N LEU A 54 -30.01 60.28 40.46
CA LEU A 54 -28.58 59.99 40.42
C LEU A 54 -28.31 58.48 40.33
N ASP A 55 -29.10 57.66 41.02
CA ASP A 55 -29.01 56.19 40.95
C ASP A 55 -29.16 55.67 39.52
N GLN A 56 -30.24 56.10 38.84
CA GLN A 56 -30.51 55.68 37.47
C GLN A 56 -29.51 56.25 36.45
N ARG A 57 -29.06 57.50 36.63
CA ARG A 57 -28.28 58.19 35.60
C ARG A 57 -26.76 58.00 35.76
N VAL A 58 -26.27 57.85 36.99
CA VAL A 58 -24.82 57.80 37.28
C VAL A 58 -24.38 56.42 37.73
N PHE A 59 -25.12 55.78 38.65
CA PHE A 59 -24.68 54.51 39.23
C PHE A 59 -24.98 53.31 38.33
N GLN A 60 -26.17 53.24 37.72
CA GLN A 60 -26.48 52.16 36.76
C GLN A 60 -25.48 51.97 35.61
N PRO A 61 -25.01 53.02 34.90
CA PRO A 61 -24.01 52.82 33.86
C PRO A 61 -22.65 52.39 34.42
N ILE A 62 -22.29 52.81 35.64
CA ILE A 62 -21.06 52.35 36.29
C ILE A 62 -21.16 50.86 36.60
N ASP A 63 -22.28 50.39 37.15
CA ASP A 63 -22.49 48.97 37.46
C ASP A 63 -22.48 48.11 36.18
N LYS A 64 -23.14 48.59 35.12
CA LYS A 64 -23.12 47.93 33.80
C LYS A 64 -21.72 47.86 33.22
N ASN A 65 -20.95 48.94 33.29
CA ASN A 65 -19.57 48.97 32.80
C ASN A 65 -18.67 48.06 33.64
N GLN A 66 -18.83 48.01 34.96
CA GLN A 66 -18.10 47.07 35.81
C GLN A 66 -18.43 45.62 35.48
N ALA A 67 -19.70 45.31 35.19
CA ALA A 67 -20.11 43.98 34.73
C ALA A 67 -19.47 43.63 33.38
N LEU A 68 -19.49 44.56 32.42
CA LEU A 68 -18.84 44.38 31.11
C LEU A 68 -17.33 44.19 31.22
N VAL A 69 -16.66 44.94 32.11
CA VAL A 69 -15.22 44.78 32.34
C VAL A 69 -14.92 43.40 32.94
N LYS A 70 -15.73 42.92 33.89
CA LYS A 70 -15.58 41.57 34.45
C LYS A 70 -15.80 40.49 33.39
N GLU A 71 -16.80 40.67 32.52
CA GLU A 71 -17.07 39.75 31.42
C GLU A 71 -15.94 39.74 30.38
N LEU A 72 -15.42 40.91 30.02
CA LEU A 72 -14.26 41.04 29.13
C LEU A 72 -13.03 40.38 29.74
N GLN A 73 -12.77 40.57 31.04
CA GLN A 73 -11.65 39.94 31.72
C GLN A 73 -11.81 38.42 31.80
N ALA A 74 -13.02 37.92 32.06
CA ALA A 74 -13.31 36.49 32.02
C ALA A 74 -13.09 35.91 30.61
N THR A 75 -13.50 36.65 29.57
CA THR A 75 -13.31 36.27 28.18
C THR A 75 -11.83 36.26 27.79
N GLN A 76 -11.06 37.26 28.23
CA GLN A 76 -9.61 37.31 28.03
C GLN A 76 -8.90 36.12 28.68
N ASN A 77 -9.22 35.83 29.94
CA ASN A 77 -8.65 34.68 30.65
C ASN A 77 -9.01 33.35 29.97
N ALA A 78 -10.25 33.23 29.45
CA ALA A 78 -10.67 32.04 28.71
C ALA A 78 -9.91 31.88 27.39
N LEU A 79 -9.71 32.98 26.64
CA LEU A 79 -8.93 32.98 25.41
C LEU A 79 -7.45 32.67 25.65
N GLU A 80 -6.84 33.23 26.70
CA GLU A 80 -5.46 32.92 27.08
C GLU A 80 -5.30 31.43 27.43
N SER A 81 -6.26 30.87 28.17
CA SER A 81 -6.28 29.44 28.47
C SER A 81 -6.41 28.58 27.21
N GLN A 82 -7.24 29.00 26.24
CA GLN A 82 -7.37 28.30 24.96
C GLN A 82 -6.07 28.36 24.15
N LEU A 83 -5.42 29.53 24.06
CA LEU A 83 -4.15 29.67 23.35
C LEU A 83 -3.05 28.82 24.00
N SER A 84 -2.98 28.77 25.33
CA SER A 84 -2.03 27.91 26.02
C SER A 84 -2.29 26.42 25.74
N SER A 85 -3.56 26.00 25.71
CA SER A 85 -3.91 24.60 25.39
C SER A 85 -3.60 24.22 23.94
N LEU A 86 -3.86 25.12 22.98
CA LEU A 86 -3.53 24.92 21.57
C LEU A 86 -2.02 24.86 21.37
N GLN A 87 -1.26 25.73 22.04
CA GLN A 87 0.20 25.69 21.98
C GLN A 87 0.74 24.37 22.50
N ALA A 88 0.27 23.89 23.65
CA ALA A 88 0.66 22.59 24.20
C ALA A 88 0.32 21.44 23.25
N THR A 89 -0.85 21.50 22.59
CA THR A 89 -1.28 20.48 21.61
C THR A 89 -0.38 20.49 20.36
N ILE A 90 0.03 21.68 19.89
CA ILE A 90 0.96 21.83 18.77
C ILE A 90 2.34 21.28 19.12
N ASP A 91 2.84 21.58 20.33
CA ASP A 91 4.16 21.13 20.79
C ASP A 91 4.19 19.59 20.99
N GLU A 92 3.12 19.01 21.53
CA GLU A 92 2.94 17.56 21.64
C GLU A 92 2.85 16.91 20.26
N ALA A 93 2.07 17.46 19.33
CA ALA A 93 1.97 16.95 17.97
C ALA A 93 3.30 17.04 17.21
N HIS A 94 4.04 18.14 17.33
CA HIS A 94 5.36 18.30 16.70
C HIS A 94 6.38 17.30 17.26
N SER A 95 6.40 17.13 18.58
CA SER A 95 7.35 16.25 19.25
C SER A 95 7.04 14.77 18.98
N GLY A 96 5.76 14.39 19.02
CA GLY A 96 5.31 13.02 18.75
C GLY A 96 5.49 12.65 17.27
N ALA A 97 4.92 13.43 16.35
CA ALA A 97 4.99 13.13 14.92
C ALA A 97 6.44 13.18 14.40
N GLY A 98 7.26 14.12 14.87
CA GLY A 98 8.66 14.23 14.46
C GLY A 98 9.49 13.00 14.84
N SER A 99 9.32 12.49 16.06
CA SER A 99 10.04 11.29 16.52
C SER A 99 9.58 10.03 15.79
N GLU A 100 8.26 9.86 15.61
CA GLU A 100 7.70 8.70 14.91
C GLU A 100 8.09 8.66 13.43
N ILE A 101 8.01 9.79 12.72
CA ILE A 101 8.42 9.90 11.32
C ILE A 101 9.91 9.62 11.18
N THR A 102 10.74 10.15 12.08
CA THR A 102 12.20 9.90 12.04
C THR A 102 12.52 8.44 12.28
N ALA A 103 11.87 7.79 13.25
CA ALA A 103 12.04 6.36 13.51
C ALA A 103 11.58 5.51 12.32
N ALA A 104 10.43 5.83 11.72
CA ALA A 104 9.92 5.16 10.53
C ALA A 104 10.85 5.32 9.32
N LEU A 105 11.45 6.51 9.13
CA LEU A 105 12.43 6.74 8.07
C LEU A 105 13.72 5.94 8.26
N VAL A 106 14.20 5.82 9.50
CA VAL A 106 15.37 4.98 9.83
C VAL A 106 15.08 3.51 9.53
N GLN A 107 13.93 3.02 9.97
CA GLN A 107 13.51 1.63 9.72
C GLN A 107 13.36 1.36 8.22
N LEU A 108 12.70 2.27 7.48
CA LEU A 108 12.55 2.13 6.03
C LEU A 108 13.91 2.13 5.32
N SER A 109 14.87 2.94 5.79
CA SER A 109 16.23 2.94 5.26
C SER A 109 16.95 1.60 5.50
N GLU A 110 16.74 0.98 6.66
CA GLU A 110 17.30 -0.33 6.99
C GLU A 110 16.69 -1.43 6.11
N ASP A 111 15.36 -1.41 5.93
CA ASP A 111 14.65 -2.36 5.08
C ASP A 111 15.12 -2.29 3.61
N VAL A 112 15.37 -1.08 3.10
CA VAL A 112 15.91 -0.88 1.74
C VAL A 112 17.30 -1.50 1.61
N ILE A 113 18.18 -1.34 2.61
CA ILE A 113 19.51 -1.95 2.61
C ILE A 113 19.41 -3.47 2.63
N HIS A 114 18.51 -4.03 3.46
CA HIS A 114 18.29 -5.47 3.55
C HIS A 114 17.79 -6.05 2.21
N LEU A 115 16.76 -5.44 1.62
CA LEU A 115 16.22 -5.85 0.33
C LEU A 115 17.26 -5.75 -0.79
N GLN A 116 18.10 -4.72 -0.78
CA GLN A 116 19.17 -4.58 -1.76
C GLN A 116 20.17 -5.74 -1.66
N SER A 117 20.55 -6.14 -0.45
CA SER A 117 21.42 -7.31 -0.23
C SER A 117 20.77 -8.62 -0.68
N GLU A 118 19.48 -8.80 -0.43
CA GLU A 118 18.74 -9.99 -0.86
C GLU A 118 18.67 -10.09 -2.39
N VAL A 119 18.43 -8.97 -3.07
CA VAL A 119 18.45 -8.90 -4.54
C VAL A 119 19.84 -9.21 -5.08
N GLU A 120 20.91 -8.70 -4.48
CA GLU A 120 22.28 -8.97 -4.90
C GLU A 120 22.63 -10.46 -4.73
N ASN A 121 22.25 -11.06 -3.60
CA ASN A 121 22.41 -12.49 -3.36
C ASN A 121 21.63 -13.32 -4.37
N ASN A 122 20.35 -13.01 -4.61
CA ASN A 122 19.52 -13.72 -5.58
C ASN A 122 20.07 -13.59 -7.00
N THR A 123 20.57 -12.39 -7.37
CA THR A 123 21.23 -12.15 -8.65
C THR A 123 22.51 -12.98 -8.79
N HIS A 124 23.31 -13.09 -7.72
CA HIS A 124 24.49 -13.95 -7.69
C HIS A 124 24.11 -15.43 -7.84
N TYR A 125 23.08 -15.90 -7.14
CA TYR A 125 22.57 -17.27 -7.28
C TYR A 125 22.07 -17.53 -8.71
N ALA A 126 21.27 -16.63 -9.29
CA ALA A 126 20.79 -16.75 -10.66
C ALA A 126 21.94 -16.75 -11.68
N GLY A 127 22.94 -15.89 -11.49
CA GLY A 127 24.09 -15.78 -12.37
C GLY A 127 25.06 -16.97 -12.33
N THR A 128 25.11 -17.71 -11.22
CA THR A 128 26.07 -18.82 -11.02
C THR A 128 25.42 -20.19 -11.12
N LEU A 129 24.27 -20.38 -10.47
CA LEU A 129 23.62 -21.68 -10.36
C LEU A 129 22.89 -22.07 -11.64
N ALA A 130 22.18 -21.12 -12.28
CA ALA A 130 21.41 -21.42 -13.49
C ALA A 130 22.30 -21.88 -14.65
N PRO A 131 23.43 -21.23 -14.96
CA PRO A 131 24.34 -21.73 -16.00
C PRO A 131 24.95 -23.09 -15.66
N ALA A 132 25.29 -23.35 -14.39
CA ALA A 132 25.83 -24.63 -13.96
C ALA A 132 24.81 -25.77 -14.11
N MET A 133 23.54 -25.53 -13.75
CA MET A 133 22.45 -26.49 -13.96
C MET A 133 22.19 -26.72 -15.45
N ILE A 134 22.14 -25.67 -16.26
CA ILE A 134 21.97 -25.79 -17.72
C ILE A 134 23.13 -26.60 -18.32
N ALA A 135 24.38 -26.32 -17.91
CA ALA A 135 25.55 -27.08 -18.35
C ALA A 135 25.49 -28.56 -17.94
N THR A 136 24.97 -28.85 -16.75
CA THR A 136 24.81 -30.23 -16.27
C THR A 136 23.72 -30.97 -17.06
N VAL A 137 22.57 -30.33 -17.29
CA VAL A 137 21.48 -30.91 -18.06
C VAL A 137 21.88 -31.10 -19.53
N SER A 138 22.57 -30.13 -20.14
CA SER A 138 23.03 -30.24 -21.53
C SER A 138 24.08 -31.34 -21.70
N ALA A 139 25.03 -31.47 -20.77
CA ALA A 139 25.99 -32.58 -20.77
C ALA A 139 25.29 -33.94 -20.63
N GLY A 140 24.26 -34.03 -19.77
CA GLY A 140 23.42 -35.22 -19.64
C GLY A 140 22.68 -35.56 -20.94
N GLN A 141 22.09 -34.56 -21.60
CA GLN A 141 21.42 -34.74 -22.89
C GLN A 141 22.40 -35.18 -23.98
N GLU A 142 23.60 -34.61 -24.04
CA GLU A 142 24.61 -35.00 -25.02
C GLU A 142 25.09 -36.45 -24.78
N SER A 143 25.29 -36.84 -23.52
CA SER A 143 25.60 -38.24 -23.20
C SER A 143 24.47 -39.18 -23.61
N ASN A 144 23.21 -38.77 -23.38
CA ASN A 144 22.06 -39.61 -23.71
C ASN A 144 21.88 -39.75 -25.23
N THR A 145 22.05 -38.68 -25.99
CA THR A 145 22.00 -38.72 -27.46
C THR A 145 23.15 -39.55 -28.05
N ARG A 146 24.35 -39.51 -27.46
CA ARG A 146 25.45 -40.43 -27.82
C ARG A 146 25.11 -41.89 -27.54
N ASN A 147 24.50 -42.19 -26.39
CA ASN A 147 24.08 -43.55 -26.05
C ASN A 147 22.98 -44.06 -26.99
N LEU A 148 21.97 -43.22 -27.27
CA LEU A 148 20.88 -43.54 -28.19
C LEU A 148 21.38 -43.73 -29.61
N SER A 149 22.29 -42.88 -30.10
CA SER A 149 22.88 -43.03 -31.43
C SER A 149 23.78 -44.26 -31.55
N ALA A 150 24.54 -44.61 -30.50
CA ALA A 150 25.30 -45.86 -30.45
C ALA A 150 24.37 -47.09 -30.48
N LEU A 151 23.28 -47.06 -29.71
CA LEU A 151 22.27 -48.12 -29.69
C LEU A 151 21.55 -48.23 -31.04
N ALA A 152 21.12 -47.10 -31.60
CA ALA A 152 20.48 -47.03 -32.91
C ALA A 152 21.44 -47.51 -34.01
N THR A 153 22.73 -47.17 -33.97
CA THR A 153 23.72 -47.68 -34.94
C THR A 153 23.92 -49.19 -34.81
N ALA A 154 23.88 -49.73 -33.58
CA ALA A 154 23.91 -51.17 -33.35
C ALA A 154 22.63 -51.86 -33.86
N GLN A 155 21.47 -51.22 -33.72
CA GLN A 155 20.18 -51.77 -34.13
C GLN A 155 19.86 -51.58 -35.63
N MET A 156 20.29 -50.49 -36.28
CA MET A 156 20.06 -50.21 -37.70
C MET A 156 20.76 -51.20 -38.65
N ARG A 157 21.63 -52.08 -38.13
CA ARG A 157 22.16 -53.23 -38.88
C ARG A 157 21.08 -54.28 -39.18
N ASP A 158 19.90 -54.15 -38.58
CA ASP A 158 18.72 -54.97 -38.82
C ASP A 158 17.57 -54.09 -39.36
N SER A 159 17.11 -54.37 -40.57
CA SER A 159 16.19 -53.52 -41.33
C SER A 159 14.81 -53.35 -40.69
N GLY A 160 14.40 -54.22 -39.76
CA GLY A 160 13.18 -54.07 -38.98
C GLY A 160 13.23 -52.86 -38.03
N ASN A 161 14.41 -52.52 -37.52
CA ASN A 161 14.58 -51.52 -36.47
C ASN A 161 14.47 -50.08 -37.00
N ARG A 162 14.60 -49.85 -38.31
CA ARG A 162 14.57 -48.48 -38.86
C ARG A 162 13.20 -47.83 -38.72
N GLN A 163 12.12 -48.60 -38.95
CA GLN A 163 10.76 -48.09 -38.80
C GLN A 163 10.43 -47.81 -37.32
N GLU A 164 10.88 -48.68 -36.42
CA GLU A 164 10.73 -48.49 -34.97
C GLU A 164 11.49 -47.25 -34.48
N ILE A 165 12.71 -47.03 -34.99
CA ILE A 165 13.48 -45.82 -34.67
C ILE A 165 12.78 -44.56 -35.21
N GLU A 166 12.26 -44.58 -36.44
CA GLU A 166 11.51 -43.46 -37.02
C GLU A 166 10.23 -43.16 -36.22
N LEU A 167 9.53 -44.20 -35.72
CA LEU A 167 8.38 -44.06 -34.84
C LEU A 167 8.78 -43.47 -33.47
N LEU A 168 9.85 -43.97 -32.84
CA LEU A 168 10.35 -43.45 -31.56
C LEU A 168 10.76 -41.98 -31.66
N GLN A 169 11.44 -41.58 -32.74
CA GLN A 169 11.76 -40.17 -33.00
C GLN A 169 10.51 -39.31 -33.15
N THR A 170 9.49 -39.82 -33.84
CA THR A 170 8.21 -39.13 -33.97
C THR A 170 7.53 -38.97 -32.61
N LEU A 171 7.48 -40.03 -31.79
CA LEU A 171 6.92 -40.00 -30.44
C LEU A 171 7.67 -39.03 -29.51
N GLU A 172 8.98 -38.93 -29.66
CA GLU A 172 9.80 -37.94 -28.96
C GLU A 172 9.35 -36.52 -29.34
N ILE A 173 9.24 -36.19 -30.63
CA ILE A 173 8.77 -34.87 -31.10
C ILE A 173 7.36 -34.57 -30.57
N LEU A 174 6.45 -35.54 -30.56
CA LEU A 174 5.11 -35.37 -29.97
C LEU A 174 5.18 -35.08 -28.45
N THR A 175 6.16 -35.66 -27.74
CA THR A 175 6.39 -35.39 -26.31
C THR A 175 6.88 -33.96 -26.09
N TRP A 176 7.81 -33.46 -26.93
CA TRP A 176 8.27 -32.07 -26.90
C TRP A 176 7.12 -31.09 -27.19
N ALA A 177 6.32 -31.37 -28.21
CA ALA A 177 5.14 -30.57 -28.53
C ALA A 177 4.16 -30.49 -27.35
N HIS A 178 3.89 -31.62 -26.67
CA HIS A 178 3.02 -31.66 -25.50
C HIS A 178 3.57 -30.80 -24.36
N GLN A 179 4.88 -30.89 -24.09
CA GLN A 179 5.53 -30.04 -23.10
C GLN A 179 5.37 -28.55 -23.45
N TYR A 180 5.57 -28.15 -24.71
CA TYR A 180 5.36 -26.76 -25.12
C TYR A 180 3.92 -26.27 -24.93
N ILE A 181 2.92 -27.14 -25.15
CA ILE A 181 1.51 -26.81 -24.84
C ILE A 181 1.33 -26.56 -23.34
N LEU A 182 1.95 -27.35 -22.46
CA LEU A 182 1.87 -27.19 -21.00
C LEU A 182 2.55 -25.90 -20.49
N HIS A 183 3.53 -25.36 -21.23
CA HIS A 183 4.20 -24.09 -20.91
C HIS A 183 3.62 -22.89 -21.67
N ASP A 184 2.41 -23.03 -22.23
CA ASP A 184 1.73 -21.99 -23.01
C ASP A 184 2.55 -21.44 -24.20
N ASN A 185 3.47 -22.24 -24.74
CA ASN A 185 4.32 -21.88 -25.87
C ASN A 185 3.80 -22.48 -27.18
N TYR A 186 2.61 -22.04 -27.60
CA TYR A 186 1.88 -22.66 -28.70
C TYR A 186 2.57 -22.52 -30.06
N GLY A 187 3.33 -21.45 -30.29
CA GLY A 187 4.06 -21.27 -31.55
C GLY A 187 5.18 -22.30 -31.74
N LEU A 188 5.91 -22.64 -30.67
CA LEU A 188 6.89 -23.73 -30.69
C LEU A 188 6.19 -25.09 -30.82
N ALA A 189 5.08 -25.29 -30.09
CA ALA A 189 4.30 -26.52 -30.20
C ALA A 189 3.82 -26.78 -31.64
N GLU A 190 3.31 -25.76 -32.33
CA GLU A 190 2.84 -25.87 -33.72
C GLU A 190 3.98 -26.26 -34.68
N ASN A 191 5.18 -25.71 -34.48
CA ASN A 191 6.36 -26.05 -35.29
C ASN A 191 6.78 -27.52 -35.09
N GLU A 192 6.83 -28.00 -33.85
CA GLU A 192 7.13 -29.41 -33.55
C GLU A 192 6.05 -30.35 -34.09
N LEU A 193 4.77 -29.98 -33.96
CA LEU A 193 3.67 -30.75 -34.55
C LEU A 193 3.76 -30.81 -36.08
N GLY A 194 4.16 -29.72 -36.74
CA GLY A 194 4.45 -29.71 -38.17
C GLY A 194 5.56 -30.69 -38.55
N THR A 195 6.65 -30.72 -37.76
CA THR A 195 7.75 -31.66 -37.97
C THR A 195 7.31 -33.12 -37.78
N ALA A 196 6.50 -33.40 -36.75
CA ALA A 196 5.94 -34.73 -36.51
C ALA A 196 5.01 -35.16 -37.65
N ARG A 197 4.15 -34.25 -38.12
CA ARG A 197 3.25 -34.47 -39.26
C ARG A 197 4.03 -34.88 -40.51
N ASP A 198 5.09 -34.16 -40.85
CA ASP A 198 5.92 -34.46 -42.02
C ASP A 198 6.55 -35.86 -41.91
N LYS A 199 7.10 -36.22 -40.74
CA LYS A 199 7.65 -37.55 -40.48
C LYS A 199 6.60 -38.67 -40.58
N LEU A 200 5.42 -38.47 -39.99
CA LEU A 200 4.30 -39.41 -40.10
C LEU A 200 3.89 -39.61 -41.56
N SER A 201 3.83 -38.53 -42.34
CA SER A 201 3.48 -38.58 -43.76
C SER A 201 4.49 -39.36 -44.59
N GLU A 202 5.78 -39.20 -44.31
CA GLU A 202 6.87 -39.95 -44.95
C GLU A 202 6.76 -41.44 -44.59
N MET A 203 6.51 -41.75 -43.32
CA MET A 203 6.41 -43.10 -42.79
C MET A 203 5.26 -43.91 -43.43
N ILE A 204 4.12 -43.28 -43.75
CA ILE A 204 2.97 -43.94 -44.42
C ILE A 204 3.37 -44.70 -45.69
N THR A 205 4.33 -44.16 -46.45
CA THR A 205 4.78 -44.75 -47.73
C THR A 205 5.65 -45.98 -47.53
N ARG A 206 6.24 -46.14 -46.34
CA ARG A 206 7.26 -47.16 -46.02
C ARG A 206 6.73 -48.28 -45.14
N VAL A 207 5.68 -48.02 -44.34
CA VAL A 207 5.13 -49.01 -43.41
C VAL A 207 4.21 -50.03 -44.10
N PRO A 208 4.17 -51.28 -43.58
CA PRO A 208 3.23 -52.30 -44.02
C PRO A 208 1.76 -51.84 -43.91
N PRO A 209 0.84 -52.43 -44.70
CA PRO A 209 -0.56 -52.01 -44.74
C PRO A 209 -1.27 -52.00 -43.38
N LYS A 210 -0.91 -52.91 -42.46
CA LYS A 210 -1.50 -52.99 -41.13
C LYS A 210 -1.10 -51.82 -40.24
N GLN A 211 0.17 -51.44 -40.24
CA GLN A 211 0.69 -50.30 -39.48
C GLN A 211 0.25 -48.96 -40.08
N ARG A 212 0.06 -48.90 -41.40
CA ARG A 212 -0.37 -47.69 -42.10
C ARG A 212 -1.67 -47.09 -41.54
N VAL A 213 -2.61 -47.93 -41.10
CA VAL A 213 -3.87 -47.48 -40.51
C VAL A 213 -3.62 -46.69 -39.23
N VAL A 214 -2.72 -47.18 -38.36
CA VAL A 214 -2.37 -46.51 -37.10
C VAL A 214 -1.65 -45.19 -37.37
N VAL A 215 -0.68 -45.19 -38.29
CA VAL A 215 0.06 -43.96 -38.66
C VAL A 215 -0.86 -42.90 -39.26
N LEU A 216 -1.83 -43.30 -40.08
CA LEU A 216 -2.85 -42.39 -40.62
C LEU A 216 -3.72 -41.78 -39.53
N GLU A 217 -4.12 -42.58 -38.54
CA GLU A 217 -4.92 -42.07 -37.42
C GLU A 217 -4.11 -41.10 -36.53
N MET A 218 -2.86 -41.44 -36.23
CA MET A 218 -1.93 -40.53 -35.54
C MET A 218 -1.78 -39.21 -36.29
N LEU A 219 -1.59 -39.27 -37.62
CA LEU A 219 -1.49 -38.08 -38.47
C LEU A 219 -2.76 -37.23 -38.42
N ASN A 220 -3.93 -37.85 -38.47
CA ASN A 220 -5.22 -37.17 -38.35
C ASN A 220 -5.38 -36.48 -36.98
N LEU A 221 -4.94 -37.12 -35.89
CA LEU A 221 -4.96 -36.52 -34.55
C LEU A 221 -3.99 -35.34 -34.44
N VAL A 222 -2.80 -35.44 -35.03
CA VAL A 222 -1.82 -34.35 -35.07
C VAL A 222 -2.37 -33.15 -35.87
N ASP A 223 -2.97 -33.39 -37.03
CA ASP A 223 -3.60 -32.33 -37.84
C ASP A 223 -4.75 -31.63 -37.08
N GLN A 224 -5.54 -32.40 -36.33
CA GLN A 224 -6.58 -31.83 -35.47
C GLN A 224 -6.01 -31.05 -34.29
N CYS A 225 -4.88 -31.49 -33.71
CA CYS A 225 -4.19 -30.79 -32.64
C CYS A 225 -3.68 -29.42 -33.12
N ILE A 226 -3.06 -29.38 -34.31
CA ILE A 226 -2.62 -28.13 -34.97
C ILE A 226 -3.83 -27.20 -35.19
N ALA A 227 -4.94 -27.72 -35.70
CA ALA A 227 -6.14 -26.93 -35.96
C ALA A 227 -6.82 -26.37 -34.69
N ASP A 228 -6.71 -27.08 -33.57
CA ASP A 228 -7.25 -26.61 -32.29
C ASP A 228 -6.34 -25.56 -31.63
N LEU A 229 -5.04 -25.50 -31.95
CA LEU A 229 -4.12 -24.48 -31.46
C LEU A 229 -4.27 -23.14 -32.23
N PRO A 230 -4.16 -21.98 -31.55
CA PRO A 230 -4.05 -21.76 -30.10
C PRO A 230 -5.43 -21.70 -29.38
N SER A 231 -6.52 -21.93 -30.11
CA SER A 231 -7.89 -21.64 -29.62
C SER A 231 -8.39 -22.57 -28.50
N ARG A 232 -7.96 -23.84 -28.47
CA ARG A 232 -8.44 -24.90 -27.56
C ARG A 232 -7.28 -25.81 -27.09
N PRO A 233 -6.30 -25.28 -26.34
CA PRO A 233 -5.07 -26.00 -26.00
C PRO A 233 -5.29 -27.27 -25.17
N ALA A 234 -6.29 -27.29 -24.28
CA ALA A 234 -6.61 -28.48 -23.49
C ALA A 234 -7.07 -29.67 -24.37
N VAL A 235 -7.91 -29.40 -25.37
CA VAL A 235 -8.40 -30.44 -26.30
C VAL A 235 -7.29 -30.90 -27.24
N ALA A 236 -6.43 -29.96 -27.67
CA ALA A 236 -5.24 -30.28 -28.45
C ALA A 236 -4.30 -31.23 -27.67
N ALA A 237 -4.06 -30.96 -26.38
CA ALA A 237 -3.24 -31.81 -25.52
C ALA A 237 -3.80 -33.24 -25.37
N GLU A 238 -5.12 -33.39 -25.16
CA GLU A 238 -5.76 -34.70 -25.07
C GLU A 238 -5.63 -35.51 -26.37
N LYS A 239 -5.84 -34.87 -27.53
CA LYS A 239 -5.66 -35.51 -28.84
C LYS A 239 -4.22 -35.92 -29.09
N LEU A 240 -3.27 -35.09 -28.69
CA LEU A 240 -1.85 -35.38 -28.81
C LEU A 240 -1.45 -36.59 -27.93
N GLN A 241 -1.98 -36.66 -26.71
CA GLN A 241 -1.78 -37.81 -25.83
C GLN A 241 -2.37 -39.09 -26.42
N LEU A 242 -3.55 -39.01 -27.04
CA LEU A 242 -4.16 -40.13 -27.74
C LEU A 242 -3.29 -40.62 -28.92
N ALA A 243 -2.77 -39.69 -29.73
CA ALA A 243 -1.86 -40.03 -30.82
C ALA A 243 -0.59 -40.72 -30.31
N TRP A 244 -0.02 -40.23 -29.20
CA TRP A 244 1.14 -40.84 -28.54
C TRP A 244 0.82 -42.26 -28.03
N TYR A 245 -0.35 -42.45 -27.42
CA TYR A 245 -0.79 -43.76 -26.95
C TYR A 245 -0.95 -44.76 -28.10
N MET A 246 -1.53 -44.34 -29.24
CA MET A 246 -1.65 -45.21 -30.42
C MET A 246 -0.28 -45.67 -30.95
N GLY A 247 0.72 -44.77 -30.96
CA GLY A 247 2.07 -45.13 -31.40
C GLY A 247 2.82 -46.05 -30.44
N THR A 248 2.46 -46.08 -29.16
CA THR A 248 3.14 -46.92 -28.14
C THR A 248 2.43 -48.24 -27.86
N ALA A 249 1.10 -48.25 -27.82
CA ALA A 249 0.29 -49.40 -27.43
C ALA A 249 -0.27 -50.19 -28.62
N ASP A 250 -0.71 -49.49 -29.68
CA ASP A 250 -1.46 -50.09 -30.79
C ASP A 250 -0.62 -50.30 -32.05
N PHE A 251 0.68 -49.99 -32.02
CA PHE A 251 1.54 -50.20 -33.19
C PHE A 251 1.84 -51.69 -33.36
N PRO A 252 1.28 -52.38 -34.38
CA PRO A 252 1.42 -53.82 -34.48
C PRO A 252 2.85 -54.16 -34.87
N SER A 253 3.59 -54.78 -33.95
CA SER A 253 4.85 -55.42 -34.26
C SER A 253 4.57 -56.60 -35.20
N GLU A 254 5.21 -56.64 -36.36
CA GLU A 254 5.20 -57.87 -37.13
C GLU A 254 5.90 -58.95 -36.29
N PRO A 255 5.28 -60.13 -36.11
CA PRO A 255 5.95 -61.19 -35.36
C PRO A 255 7.26 -61.50 -36.06
N LEU A 256 8.37 -61.38 -35.32
CA LEU A 256 9.72 -61.77 -35.74
C LEU A 256 9.78 -63.30 -35.95
N TYR A 257 9.04 -63.83 -36.92
CA TYR A 257 9.25 -65.16 -37.45
C TYR A 257 10.59 -65.11 -38.19
N ASN A 258 11.69 -65.40 -37.48
CA ASN A 258 13.04 -65.82 -37.96
C ASN A 258 14.25 -65.14 -37.27
N GLN A 259 14.14 -64.54 -36.08
CA GLN A 259 15.34 -64.15 -35.31
C GLN A 259 15.81 -65.28 -34.37
N GLU A 260 16.46 -66.30 -34.93
CA GLU A 260 17.41 -67.13 -34.18
C GLU A 260 18.70 -66.32 -33.97
N GLY A 261 18.81 -65.60 -32.86
CA GLY A 261 19.99 -64.77 -32.62
C GLY A 261 19.96 -63.97 -31.32
N SER A 262 19.65 -64.62 -30.19
CA SER A 262 19.84 -64.02 -28.87
C SER A 262 21.34 -63.88 -28.57
N VAL A 263 21.95 -62.76 -28.96
CA VAL A 263 23.21 -62.33 -28.35
C VAL A 263 22.91 -61.65 -27.03
N THR A 264 23.11 -62.38 -25.93
CA THR A 264 23.14 -61.81 -24.59
C THR A 264 24.26 -60.78 -24.52
N PRO A 265 23.99 -59.48 -24.29
CA PRO A 265 25.06 -58.50 -24.15
C PRO A 265 25.76 -58.72 -22.81
N THR A 266 27.02 -59.16 -22.85
CA THR A 266 27.92 -59.13 -21.69
C THR A 266 28.26 -57.69 -21.36
N LEU A 267 27.74 -57.17 -20.25
CA LEU A 267 28.10 -55.86 -19.71
C LEU A 267 29.57 -55.88 -19.25
N TYR A 268 30.45 -55.17 -19.96
CA TYR A 268 31.76 -54.80 -19.45
C TYR A 268 31.62 -53.54 -18.59
N ILE A 269 31.50 -53.73 -17.28
CA ILE A 269 31.69 -52.67 -16.29
C ILE A 269 33.20 -52.42 -16.16
N THR A 270 33.69 -51.36 -16.80
CA THR A 270 35.04 -50.84 -16.56
C THR A 270 35.03 -50.08 -15.22
N PRO A 271 35.79 -50.50 -14.20
CA PRO A 271 35.81 -49.80 -12.92
C PRO A 271 36.46 -48.41 -13.08
N THR A 272 35.77 -47.39 -12.57
CA THR A 272 36.25 -46.00 -12.50
C THR A 272 37.49 -45.92 -11.59
N PRO A 273 38.60 -45.29 -12.04
CA PRO A 273 39.77 -45.11 -11.18
C PRO A 273 39.45 -44.10 -10.06
N THR A 274 39.73 -44.53 -8.82
CA THR A 274 39.65 -43.70 -7.61
C THR A 274 40.66 -42.56 -7.66
N PRO A 275 40.27 -41.30 -7.41
CA PRO A 275 41.23 -40.19 -7.37
C PRO A 275 42.15 -40.31 -6.15
N VAL A 276 43.45 -40.16 -6.38
CA VAL A 276 44.48 -40.06 -5.33
C VAL A 276 44.47 -38.63 -4.79
N PRO A 277 44.36 -38.42 -3.46
CA PRO A 277 44.45 -37.08 -2.88
C PRO A 277 45.88 -36.55 -2.96
N THR A 278 46.05 -35.37 -3.55
CA THR A 278 47.28 -34.58 -3.48
C THR A 278 47.31 -33.85 -2.14
N SER A 279 48.36 -34.08 -1.36
CA SER A 279 48.61 -33.38 -0.10
C SER A 279 49.40 -32.10 -0.39
N ASP A 280 48.89 -30.97 0.07
CA ASP A 280 49.65 -29.73 0.35
C ASP A 280 49.53 -29.41 1.84
#